data_AF-A0AAV2FRM7-F1
#
_entry.id   AF-A0AAV2FRM7-F1
#
_cell.length_a   1.000
_cell.length_b   1.000
_cell.length_c   1.000
_cell.angle_alpha   90.00
_cell.angle_beta   90.00
_cell.angle_gamma   90.00
#
_symmetry.space_group_name_H-M   'P 1'
#
loop_
_entity.id
_entity.type
_entity.pdbx_description
1 polymer ?
#
loop_
_entity_poly.entity_id
_entity_poly.type
_entity_poly.pdbx_seq_one_letter_code
_entity_poly.pdbx_strand_id
1 'polypeptide(L)'
;MEAFLEETVVVYVDHFMTQKNYINEDTIERMRLDEEAIMDLFNKYISAFKVENRIRIMSDLRELASAESLDAFTLVYTRILEHQPDCPPDVVEKIIGLREGIPREDAKEVVQECKEIYESSLVRGNPPKKGFVFSRVKSLSASERYI
;
A
#
# COMPACT_ATOMS: atom_id res chain seq x y z
N MET A 1 -19.80 -4.11 -11.43
CA MET A 1 -18.75 -3.12 -11.73
C MET A 1 -17.87 -2.84 -10.52
N GLU A 2 -18.44 -2.58 -9.34
CA GLU A 2 -17.66 -2.35 -8.10
C GLU A 2 -16.71 -3.53 -7.76
N ALA A 3 -17.16 -4.78 -7.86
CA ALA A 3 -16.30 -5.95 -7.68
C ALA A 3 -15.15 -6.06 -8.73
N PHE A 4 -15.36 -5.56 -9.95
CA PHE A 4 -14.31 -5.53 -10.97
C PHE A 4 -13.25 -4.47 -10.64
N LEU A 5 -13.66 -3.32 -10.09
CA LEU A 5 -12.72 -2.31 -9.59
C LEU A 5 -11.91 -2.88 -8.42
N GLU A 6 -12.57 -3.54 -7.46
CA GLU A 6 -11.87 -4.18 -6.34
C GLU A 6 -10.85 -5.23 -6.82
N GLU A 7 -11.21 -6.09 -7.78
CA GLU A 7 -10.26 -7.04 -8.37
C GLU A 7 -9.11 -6.35 -9.09
N THR A 8 -9.40 -5.27 -9.84
CA THR A 8 -8.37 -4.48 -10.55
C THR A 8 -7.36 -3.90 -9.55
N VAL A 9 -7.84 -3.33 -8.44
CA VAL A 9 -6.99 -2.78 -7.38
C VAL A 9 -6.16 -3.88 -6.73
N VAL A 10 -6.75 -5.03 -6.40
CA VAL A 10 -6.02 -6.17 -5.81
C VAL A 10 -4.91 -6.65 -6.74
N VAL A 11 -5.22 -6.84 -8.03
CA VAL A 11 -4.24 -7.27 -9.03
C VAL A 11 -3.14 -6.23 -9.20
N TYR A 12 -3.48 -4.95 -9.25
CA TYR A 12 -2.49 -3.87 -9.34
C TYR A 12 -1.55 -3.87 -8.13
N VAL A 13 -2.08 -3.95 -6.91
CA VAL A 13 -1.29 -3.99 -5.68
C VAL A 13 -0.41 -5.24 -5.64
N ASP A 14 -0.92 -6.41 -6.04
CA ASP A 14 -0.12 -7.65 -6.12
C ASP A 14 1.04 -7.52 -7.13
N HIS A 15 0.82 -6.88 -8.29
CA HIS A 15 1.90 -6.61 -9.25
C HIS A 15 2.92 -5.60 -8.70
N PHE A 16 2.45 -4.53 -8.07
CA PHE A 16 3.32 -3.55 -7.42
C PHE A 16 4.15 -4.19 -6.28
N MET A 17 3.56 -5.15 -5.56
CA MET A 17 4.25 -5.93 -4.54
C MET A 17 5.10 -7.07 -5.10
N THR A 18 5.03 -7.45 -6.38
CA THR A 18 5.88 -8.52 -6.94
C THR A 18 7.03 -8.00 -7.81
N GLN A 19 6.95 -6.74 -8.23
CA GLN A 19 8.03 -6.12 -8.99
C GLN A 19 9.35 -6.10 -8.19
N LYS A 20 10.45 -6.09 -8.95
CA LYS A 20 11.83 -6.06 -8.43
C LYS A 20 12.61 -4.86 -8.93
N ASN A 21 11.94 -3.96 -9.66
CA ASN A 21 12.57 -2.77 -10.19
C ASN A 21 12.68 -1.73 -9.08
N TYR A 22 13.72 -0.90 -9.17
CA TYR A 22 13.84 0.25 -8.29
C TYR A 22 12.68 1.23 -8.50
N ILE A 23 12.23 1.82 -7.41
CA ILE A 23 11.21 2.86 -7.39
C ILE A 23 11.92 4.21 -7.42
N ASN A 24 11.74 4.92 -8.53
CA ASN A 24 12.20 6.28 -8.76
C ASN A 24 11.02 7.17 -9.17
N GLU A 25 11.27 8.46 -9.42
CA GLU A 25 10.21 9.43 -9.77
C GLU A 25 9.41 9.04 -11.03
N ASP A 26 10.05 8.43 -12.03
CA ASP A 26 9.33 7.94 -13.22
C ASP A 26 8.35 6.81 -12.87
N THR A 27 8.69 5.95 -11.90
CA THR A 27 7.79 4.91 -11.38
C THR A 27 6.64 5.54 -10.61
N ILE A 28 6.90 6.54 -9.76
CA ILE A 28 5.86 7.26 -9.01
C ILE A 28 4.88 7.98 -9.95
N GLU A 29 5.37 8.63 -10.99
CA GLU A 29 4.51 9.31 -11.98
C GLU A 29 3.67 8.29 -12.78
N ARG A 30 4.23 7.13 -13.13
CA ARG A 30 3.44 6.06 -13.75
C ARG A 30 2.33 5.56 -12.84
N MET A 31 2.60 5.38 -11.54
CA MET A 31 1.55 5.00 -10.58
C MET A 31 0.41 6.04 -10.56
N ARG A 32 0.74 7.34 -10.64
CA ARG A 32 -0.26 8.41 -10.71
C ARG A 32 -1.10 8.31 -11.98
N LEU A 33 -0.47 8.06 -13.14
CA LEU A 33 -1.18 7.91 -14.41
C LEU A 33 -2.08 6.66 -14.42
N ASP A 34 -1.64 5.56 -13.80
CA ASP A 34 -2.43 4.34 -13.66
C ASP A 34 -3.66 4.58 -12.75
N GLU A 35 -3.49 5.29 -11.63
CA GLU A 35 -4.60 5.73 -10.76
C GLU A 35 -5.64 6.55 -11.54
N GLU A 36 -5.18 7.55 -12.31
CA GLU A 36 -6.03 8.43 -13.12
C GLU A 36 -6.79 7.62 -14.20
N ALA A 37 -6.09 6.74 -14.91
CA ALA A 37 -6.69 5.89 -15.95
C ALA A 37 -7.77 4.95 -15.40
N ILE A 38 -7.52 4.32 -14.24
CA ILE A 38 -8.51 3.45 -13.58
C ILE A 38 -9.69 4.29 -13.08
N MET A 39 -9.44 5.46 -12.50
CA MET A 39 -10.48 6.36 -12.03
C MET A 39 -11.41 6.80 -13.18
N ASP A 40 -10.84 7.29 -14.28
CA ASP A 40 -11.57 7.72 -15.48
C ASP A 40 -12.36 6.59 -16.14
N LEU A 41 -11.83 5.36 -16.12
CA LEU A 41 -12.51 4.20 -16.65
C LEU A 41 -13.76 3.86 -15.82
N PHE A 42 -13.63 3.77 -14.50
CA PHE A 42 -14.71 3.30 -13.63
C PHE A 42 -15.75 4.39 -13.29
N ASN A 43 -15.36 5.67 -13.32
CA ASN A 43 -16.27 6.81 -13.12
C ASN A 43 -17.39 6.88 -14.17
N LYS A 44 -17.23 6.22 -15.32
CA LYS A 44 -18.27 6.09 -16.35
C LYS A 44 -19.41 5.15 -15.94
N TYR A 45 -19.19 4.30 -14.93
CA TYR A 45 -20.11 3.20 -14.58
C TYR A 45 -20.56 3.21 -13.12
N ILE A 46 -19.79 3.78 -12.20
CA ILE A 46 -20.16 3.93 -10.78
C ILE A 46 -19.79 5.34 -10.29
N SER A 47 -20.39 5.78 -9.19
CA SER A 47 -20.17 7.14 -8.63
C SER A 47 -18.71 7.39 -8.28
N ALA A 48 -18.20 8.60 -8.55
CA ALA A 48 -16.84 9.04 -8.24
C ALA A 48 -16.42 8.71 -6.80
N PHE A 49 -17.27 9.02 -5.82
CA PHE A 49 -17.02 8.71 -4.41
C PHE A 49 -16.73 7.21 -4.15
N LYS A 50 -17.40 6.29 -4.85
CA LYS A 50 -17.14 4.85 -4.71
C LYS A 50 -15.82 4.47 -5.35
N VAL A 51 -15.49 5.05 -6.50
CA VAL A 51 -14.23 4.82 -7.21
C VAL A 51 -13.05 5.28 -6.36
N GLU A 52 -13.10 6.53 -5.89
CA GLU A 52 -12.09 7.15 -5.02
C GLU A 52 -11.84 6.29 -3.78
N ASN A 53 -12.90 5.88 -3.08
CA ASN A 53 -12.77 5.04 -1.89
C ASN A 53 -12.09 3.69 -2.15
N ARG A 54 -12.20 3.13 -3.36
CA ARG A 54 -11.56 1.85 -3.71
C ARG A 54 -10.14 2.02 -4.25
N ILE A 55 -9.87 3.11 -4.97
CA ILE A 55 -8.55 3.43 -5.49
C ILE A 55 -7.63 4.00 -4.40
N ARG A 56 -8.17 4.54 -3.31
CA ARG A 56 -7.41 5.19 -2.23
C ARG A 56 -6.14 4.47 -1.80
N ILE A 57 -6.18 3.15 -1.67
CA ILE A 57 -5.01 2.34 -1.30
C ILE A 57 -3.87 2.45 -2.32
N MET A 58 -4.17 2.58 -3.61
CA MET A 58 -3.16 2.81 -4.64
C MET A 58 -2.47 4.16 -4.43
N SER A 59 -3.26 5.22 -4.16
CA SER A 59 -2.74 6.55 -3.85
C SER A 59 -1.92 6.55 -2.56
N ASP A 60 -2.38 5.85 -1.52
CA ASP A 60 -1.62 5.71 -0.27
C ASP A 60 -0.30 4.98 -0.50
N LEU A 61 -0.27 3.92 -1.32
CA LEU A 61 0.97 3.21 -1.66
C LEU A 61 1.91 4.06 -2.52
N ARG A 62 1.39 4.89 -3.43
CA ARG A 62 2.19 5.87 -4.18
C ARG A 62 2.78 6.92 -3.26
N GLU A 63 1.99 7.46 -2.33
CA GLU A 63 2.47 8.43 -1.35
C GLU A 63 3.54 7.83 -0.44
N LEU A 64 3.34 6.59 0.01
CA LEU A 64 4.34 5.84 0.79
C LEU A 64 5.62 5.62 -0.02
N ALA A 65 5.47 5.30 -1.31
CA ALA A 65 6.59 5.16 -2.23
C ALA A 65 7.27 6.48 -2.57
N SER A 66 6.61 7.63 -2.39
CA SER A 66 7.21 8.96 -2.59
C SER A 66 7.76 9.59 -1.30
N ALA A 67 7.55 8.96 -0.14
CA ALA A 67 7.96 9.51 1.14
C ALA A 67 9.50 9.63 1.23
N GLU A 68 9.96 10.73 1.81
CA GLU A 68 11.39 11.09 1.94
C GLU A 68 11.81 11.29 3.40
N SER A 69 10.90 11.14 4.36
CA SER A 69 11.18 11.32 5.79
C SER A 69 10.43 10.31 6.64
N LEU A 70 10.97 10.02 7.82
CA LEU A 70 10.35 9.12 8.79
C LEU A 70 8.90 9.53 9.10
N ASP A 71 8.68 10.82 9.37
CA ASP A 71 7.35 11.37 9.64
C ASP A 71 6.38 11.17 8.47
N ALA A 72 6.85 11.29 7.22
CA ALA A 72 6.01 11.07 6.04
C ALA A 72 5.62 9.59 5.91
N PHE A 73 6.57 8.67 6.12
CA PHE A 73 6.29 7.24 6.10
C PHE A 73 5.28 6.84 7.18
N THR A 74 5.49 7.27 8.43
CA THR A 74 4.61 6.93 9.55
C THR A 74 3.21 7.53 9.40
N LEU A 75 3.11 8.76 8.90
CA LEU A 75 1.83 9.42 8.61
C LEU A 75 1.04 8.66 7.54
N VAL A 76 1.67 8.35 6.40
CA VAL A 76 0.99 7.63 5.31
C VAL A 76 0.61 6.22 5.76
N TYR A 77 1.50 5.52 6.47
CA TYR A 77 1.21 4.17 6.97
C TYR A 77 0.06 4.16 8.00
N THR A 78 0.01 5.14 8.89
CA THR A 78 -1.13 5.31 9.81
C THR A 78 -2.43 5.48 9.02
N ARG A 79 -2.44 6.32 7.98
CA ARG A 79 -3.60 6.52 7.10
C ARG A 79 -4.00 5.25 6.35
N ILE A 80 -3.04 4.43 5.93
CA ILE A 80 -3.33 3.10 5.36
C ILE A 80 -4.07 2.24 6.38
N LEU A 81 -3.58 2.16 7.62
CA LEU A 81 -4.19 1.33 8.66
C LEU A 81 -5.60 1.77 9.07
N GLU A 82 -5.94 3.05 8.92
CA GLU A 82 -7.32 3.52 9.13
C GLU A 82 -8.32 2.86 8.15
N HIS A 83 -7.88 2.54 6.93
CA HIS A 83 -8.74 2.05 5.85
C HIS A 83 -8.50 0.57 5.49
N GLN A 84 -7.29 0.09 5.74
CA GLN A 84 -6.82 -1.28 5.53
C GLN A 84 -6.05 -1.73 6.79
N PRO A 85 -6.74 -2.00 7.92
CA PRO A 85 -6.08 -2.31 9.19
C PRO A 85 -5.26 -3.61 9.16
N ASP A 86 -5.49 -4.46 8.16
CA ASP A 86 -4.75 -5.71 7.91
C ASP A 86 -3.55 -5.54 6.97
N CYS A 87 -3.13 -4.31 6.66
CA CYS A 87 -1.90 -4.03 5.94
C CYS A 87 -0.68 -4.41 6.80
N PRO A 88 0.15 -5.39 6.41
CA PRO A 88 1.31 -5.76 7.21
C PRO A 88 2.48 -4.78 6.99
N PRO A 89 3.35 -4.59 8.00
CA PRO A 89 4.56 -3.77 7.87
C PRO A 89 5.51 -4.21 6.76
N ASP A 90 5.44 -5.48 6.35
CA ASP A 90 6.16 -6.05 5.21
C ASP A 90 5.95 -5.25 3.91
N VAL A 91 4.79 -4.59 3.75
CA VAL A 91 4.51 -3.69 2.62
C VAL A 91 5.44 -2.49 2.65
N VAL A 92 5.63 -1.87 3.81
CA VAL A 92 6.56 -0.76 4.00
C VAL A 92 7.98 -1.22 3.75
N GLU A 93 8.39 -2.35 4.36
CA GLU A 93 9.73 -2.94 4.20
C GLU A 93 10.07 -3.20 2.74
N LYS A 94 9.09 -3.68 1.96
CA LYS A 94 9.27 -3.92 0.53
C LYS A 94 9.42 -2.64 -0.27
N ILE A 95 8.56 -1.65 -0.04
CA ILE A 95 8.56 -0.39 -0.79
C ILE A 95 9.86 0.38 -0.53
N ILE A 96 10.24 0.52 0.74
CA ILE A 96 11.46 1.25 1.11
C ILE A 96 12.72 0.52 0.64
N GLY A 97 12.71 -0.82 0.62
CA GLY A 97 13.82 -1.61 0.10
C GLY A 97 14.03 -1.47 -1.41
N LEU A 98 13.01 -1.06 -2.17
CA LEU A 98 13.09 -0.78 -3.60
C LEU A 98 13.31 0.70 -3.92
N ARG A 99 13.25 1.61 -2.95
CA ARG A 99 13.43 3.04 -3.19
C ARG A 99 14.89 3.41 -3.46
N GLU A 100 15.11 4.19 -4.51
CA GLU A 100 16.42 4.79 -4.76
C GLU A 100 16.64 5.98 -3.80
N GLY A 101 17.88 6.15 -3.35
CA GLY A 101 18.27 7.32 -2.58
C GLY A 101 18.00 7.26 -1.07
N ILE A 102 17.37 6.21 -0.55
CA ILE A 102 17.14 6.05 0.90
C ILE A 102 18.29 5.25 1.54
N PRO A 103 19.00 5.82 2.55
CA PRO A 103 20.00 5.09 3.31
C PRO A 103 19.42 3.86 4.02
N ARG A 104 20.22 2.79 4.13
CA ARG A 104 19.78 1.54 4.79
C ARG A 104 19.45 1.71 6.27
N GLU A 105 20.06 2.68 6.94
CA GLU A 105 19.81 2.96 8.36
C GLU A 105 18.41 3.58 8.53
N ASP A 106 18.13 4.65 7.78
CA ASP A 106 16.81 5.28 7.70
C ASP A 106 15.73 4.28 7.31
N ALA A 107 16.02 3.38 6.34
CA ALA A 107 15.07 2.35 5.93
C ALA A 107 14.70 1.40 7.08
N LYS A 108 15.67 1.03 7.93
CA LYS A 108 15.41 0.16 9.09
C LYS A 108 14.61 0.88 10.16
N GLU A 109 14.93 2.15 10.41
CA GLU A 109 14.21 2.99 11.37
C GLU A 109 12.74 3.15 10.97
N VAL A 110 12.48 3.48 9.70
CA VAL A 110 11.12 3.56 9.15
C VAL A 110 10.35 2.26 9.35
N VAL A 111 10.97 1.12 9.02
CA VAL A 111 10.32 -0.19 9.16
C VAL A 111 10.02 -0.51 10.62
N GLN A 112 10.93 -0.16 11.53
CA GLN A 112 10.74 -0.38 12.96
C GLN A 112 9.57 0.47 13.50
N GLU A 113 9.53 1.75 13.20
CA GLU A 113 8.43 2.65 13.62
C GLU A 113 7.08 2.20 13.03
N CYS A 114 7.05 1.81 11.76
CA CYS A 114 5.82 1.28 11.16
C CYS A 114 5.38 -0.05 11.80
N LYS A 115 6.31 -0.91 12.23
CA LYS A 115 5.98 -2.12 13.00
C LYS A 115 5.33 -1.78 14.33
N GLU A 116 5.86 -0.79 15.06
CA GLU A 116 5.30 -0.34 16.34
C GLU A 116 3.91 0.30 16.20
N ILE A 117 3.70 1.10 15.15
CA ILE A 117 2.38 1.65 14.80
C ILE A 117 1.39 0.53 14.50
N TYR A 118 1.80 -0.46 13.71
CA TYR A 118 0.94 -1.61 13.39
C TYR A 118 0.55 -2.36 14.66
N GLU A 119 1.52 -2.73 15.51
CA GLU A 119 1.27 -3.44 16.77
C GLU A 119 0.34 -2.65 17.69
N SER A 120 0.51 -1.33 17.78
CA SER A 120 -0.33 -0.44 18.58
C SER A 120 -1.78 -0.34 18.05
N SER A 121 -1.98 -0.55 16.75
CA SER A 121 -3.30 -0.54 16.13
C SER A 121 -4.10 -1.83 16.35
N LEU A 122 -3.44 -2.92 16.76
CA LEU A 122 -4.07 -4.23 16.95
C LEU A 122 -4.95 -4.27 18.20
N VAL A 123 -6.17 -4.79 18.04
CA VAL A 123 -7.08 -5.06 19.15
C VAL A 123 -6.97 -6.54 19.52
N ARG A 124 -6.43 -6.84 20.71
CA ARG A 124 -6.16 -8.23 21.15
C ARG A 124 -5.26 -8.99 20.16
N GLY A 125 -4.25 -8.31 19.62
CA GLY A 125 -3.29 -8.90 18.68
C GLY A 125 -3.85 -9.18 17.27
N ASN A 126 -5.03 -8.65 16.93
CA ASN A 126 -5.63 -8.80 15.61
C ASN A 126 -6.04 -7.44 15.03
N PRO A 127 -6.01 -7.27 13.70
CA PRO A 127 -6.52 -6.06 13.07
C PRO A 127 -8.03 -5.93 13.34
N PRO A 128 -8.54 -4.72 13.65
CA PRO A 128 -9.93 -4.51 14.04
C PRO A 128 -10.94 -4.91 12.95
N LYS A 129 -10.52 -4.84 11.68
CA LYS A 129 -11.27 -5.32 10.51
C LYS A 129 -10.30 -5.61 9.38
N LYS A 130 -10.61 -6.62 8.56
CA LYS A 130 -9.88 -6.86 7.31
C LYS A 130 -10.37 -5.93 6.21
N GLY A 131 -9.44 -5.30 5.51
CA GLY A 131 -9.67 -4.61 4.27
C GLY A 131 -9.89 -5.59 3.11
N PHE A 132 -10.19 -5.05 1.92
CA PHE A 132 -10.47 -5.88 0.74
C PHE A 132 -9.20 -6.25 -0.05
N VAL A 133 -8.04 -5.70 0.33
CA VAL A 133 -6.81 -5.79 -0.45
C VAL A 133 -5.86 -6.85 0.09
N PHE A 134 -5.27 -6.63 1.27
CA PHE A 134 -4.10 -7.40 1.73
C PHE A 134 -4.41 -8.86 2.04
N SER A 135 -5.65 -9.17 2.45
CA SER A 135 -6.13 -10.55 2.57
C SER A 135 -6.21 -11.33 1.24
N ARG A 136 -6.15 -10.64 0.09
CA ARG A 136 -6.24 -11.21 -1.27
C ARG A 136 -4.94 -11.07 -2.08
N VAL A 137 -3.98 -10.29 -1.60
CA VAL A 137 -2.66 -10.13 -2.24
C VAL A 137 -1.83 -11.39 -2.03
N LYS A 138 -1.46 -12.06 -3.12
CA LYS A 138 -0.78 -13.36 -3.09
C LYS A 138 0.68 -13.20 -2.70
N SER A 139 1.31 -12.10 -3.09
CA SER A 139 2.72 -11.82 -2.81
C SER A 139 3.07 -11.79 -1.33
N LEU A 140 2.09 -11.50 -0.46
CA LEU A 140 2.27 -11.40 0.99
C LEU A 140 1.92 -12.71 1.71
N SER A 141 1.04 -13.54 1.14
CA SER A 141 0.69 -14.87 1.70
C SER A 141 1.85 -15.89 1.68
N ALA A 142 2.93 -15.61 0.97
CA ALA A 142 4.14 -16.45 0.98
C ALA A 142 4.99 -16.24 2.25
N SER A 143 4.84 -15.10 2.93
CA SER A 143 5.59 -14.75 4.15
C SER A 143 5.12 -15.53 5.38
N GLU A 144 3.85 -15.96 5.42
CA GLU A 144 3.24 -16.71 6.53
C GLU A 144 3.75 -18.17 6.66
N ARG A 145 4.65 -18.63 5.77
CA ARG A 145 5.18 -20.01 5.76
C ARG A 145 6.54 -20.18 6.46
N TYR A 146 7.06 -19.14 7.09
CA TYR A 146 8.29 -19.21 7.89
C TYR A 146 8.05 -18.68 9.31
N ILE A 147 7.20 -19.39 10.06
CA ILE A 147 7.21 -19.39 11.53
C ILE A 147 7.14 -20.85 11.99
#